data_AF-A0A497ERQ4-F1
#
_entry.id   AF-A0A497ERQ4-F1
#
_cell.length_a   1.000
_cell.length_b   1.000
_cell.length_c   1.000
_cell.angle_alpha   90.00
_cell.angle_beta   90.00
_cell.angle_gamma   90.00
#
_symmetry.space_group_name_H-M   'P 1'
#
loop_
_entity.id
_entity.type
_entity.pdbx_description
1 polymer ?
#
loop_
_entity_poly.entity_id
_entity_poly.type
_entity_poly.pdbx_seq_one_letter_code
_entity_poly.pdbx_strand_id
1 'polypeptide(L)'
;MNFIKRNPTLTTEGARERIARTFNLTPYTVKRILDFLWFSDLIRTEYRGFPARVFYVVTDKGERVLARGRLEGGDFAEAPEWVWRTIKRRAVVVVKRELTVSIREFTFLLREDWNYKVIVRTPLEWLRPWEVDKWGKEYSVKVRAIMLLQTFAVAPNYFAGYSWEMLSPEEIKRRMQYGRLPARWRTMRLDPYDLIVVRKISEDETGITWEVDFTAFKDKLPTMLNLAEIKSLAEERGYSTA
;
A
#
# COMPACT_ATOMS: atom_id res chain seq x y z
N MET A 1 19.04 -13.50 18.79
CA MET A 1 20.18 -14.03 19.58
C MET A 1 20.15 -15.55 19.73
N ASN A 2 19.07 -16.15 20.26
CA ASN A 2 18.96 -17.62 20.39
C ASN A 2 19.21 -18.38 19.07
N PHE A 3 18.72 -17.85 17.95
CA PHE A 3 19.00 -18.40 16.62
C PHE A 3 20.49 -18.45 16.30
N ILE A 4 21.23 -17.37 16.59
CA ILE A 4 22.68 -17.27 16.33
C ILE A 4 23.43 -18.29 17.20
N LYS A 5 23.09 -18.35 18.49
CA LYS A 5 23.69 -19.32 19.44
C LYS A 5 23.51 -20.77 19.01
N ARG A 6 22.32 -21.11 18.49
CA ARG A 6 21.99 -22.47 18.01
C ARG A 6 22.60 -22.80 16.63
N ASN A 7 23.13 -21.82 15.91
CA ASN A 7 23.66 -22.00 14.56
C ASN A 7 25.05 -21.35 14.40
N PRO A 8 26.07 -21.77 15.18
CA PRO A 8 27.39 -21.12 15.22
C PRO A 8 28.23 -21.31 13.95
N THR A 9 27.81 -22.23 13.07
CA THR A 9 28.47 -22.57 11.80
C THR A 9 27.96 -21.75 10.62
N LEU A 10 26.90 -20.95 10.80
CA LEU A 10 26.37 -20.11 9.73
C LEU A 10 27.17 -18.82 9.61
N THR A 11 27.57 -18.50 8.38
CA THR A 11 28.13 -17.18 8.07
C THR A 11 27.08 -16.09 8.30
N THR A 12 27.50 -14.83 8.37
CA THR A 12 26.59 -13.69 8.53
C THR A 12 25.52 -13.64 7.43
N GLU A 13 25.88 -13.99 6.20
CA GLU A 13 24.95 -14.07 5.05
C GLU A 13 23.96 -15.23 5.22
N GLY A 14 24.47 -16.44 5.49
CA GLY A 14 23.61 -17.61 5.68
C GLY A 14 22.67 -17.46 6.89
N ALA A 15 23.13 -16.80 7.96
CA ALA A 15 22.30 -16.47 9.12
C ALA A 15 21.19 -15.49 8.74
N ARG A 16 21.48 -14.44 7.96
CA ARG A 16 20.47 -13.46 7.49
C ARG A 16 19.38 -14.13 6.65
N GLU A 17 19.79 -14.92 5.67
CA GLU A 17 18.84 -15.63 4.79
C GLU A 17 17.96 -16.59 5.57
N ARG A 18 18.56 -17.37 6.48
CA ARG A 18 17.82 -18.38 7.24
C ARG A 18 16.88 -17.74 8.25
N ILE A 19 17.28 -16.64 8.91
CA ILE A 19 16.38 -15.84 9.76
C ILE A 19 15.22 -15.28 8.93
N ALA A 20 15.49 -14.72 7.74
CA ALA A 20 14.46 -14.17 6.87
C ALA A 20 13.40 -15.23 6.52
N ARG A 21 13.83 -16.44 6.16
CA ARG A 21 12.93 -17.57 5.85
C ARG A 21 12.20 -18.08 7.08
N THR A 22 12.90 -18.34 8.19
CA THR A 22 12.32 -18.92 9.41
C THR A 22 11.24 -18.02 10.03
N PHE A 23 11.43 -16.71 9.97
CA PHE A 23 10.50 -15.75 10.60
C PHE A 23 9.65 -14.99 9.59
N ASN A 24 9.68 -15.36 8.30
CA ASN A 24 8.98 -14.68 7.21
C ASN A 24 9.20 -13.16 7.21
N LEU A 25 10.47 -12.75 7.33
CA LEU A 25 10.87 -11.34 7.40
C LEU A 25 11.55 -10.91 6.10
N THR A 26 11.39 -9.64 5.72
CA THR A 26 12.13 -9.08 4.60
C THR A 26 13.63 -8.99 4.92
N PRO A 27 14.53 -9.13 3.91
CA PRO A 27 15.97 -9.02 4.11
C PRO A 27 16.38 -7.70 4.80
N TYR A 28 15.70 -6.61 4.47
CA TYR A 28 15.90 -5.30 5.10
C TYR A 28 15.57 -5.32 6.61
N THR A 29 14.47 -5.96 6.99
CA THR A 29 14.05 -6.07 8.40
C THR A 29 15.04 -6.90 9.20
N VAL A 30 15.49 -8.04 8.64
CA VAL A 30 16.50 -8.90 9.27
C VAL A 30 17.82 -8.16 9.47
N LYS A 31 18.30 -7.46 8.42
CA LYS A 31 19.50 -6.64 8.52
C LYS A 31 19.38 -5.62 9.66
N ARG A 32 18.28 -4.85 9.70
CA ARG A 32 18.06 -3.87 10.77
C ARG A 32 18.07 -4.49 12.16
N ILE A 33 17.41 -5.63 12.37
CA ILE A 33 17.39 -6.32 13.66
C ILE A 33 18.80 -6.73 14.07
N LEU A 34 19.58 -7.30 13.15
CA LEU A 34 20.96 -7.71 13.44
C LEU A 34 21.88 -6.51 13.68
N ASP A 35 21.71 -5.43 12.93
CA ASP A 35 22.43 -4.18 13.15
C ASP A 35 22.12 -3.64 14.56
N PHE A 36 20.86 -3.66 15.01
CA PHE A 36 20.50 -3.27 16.37
C PHE A 36 21.19 -4.10 17.43
N LEU A 37 21.20 -5.43 17.28
CA LEU A 37 21.87 -6.31 18.23
C LEU A 37 23.39 -6.08 18.23
N TRP A 38 23.98 -5.81 17.06
CA TRP A 38 25.42 -5.56 16.92
C TRP A 38 25.83 -4.22 17.54
N PHE A 39 25.12 -3.14 17.21
CA PHE A 39 25.37 -1.81 17.79
C PHE A 39 25.16 -1.76 19.31
N SER A 40 24.34 -2.67 19.85
CA SER A 40 24.08 -2.76 21.29
C SER A 40 25.04 -3.70 22.01
N ASP A 41 26.09 -4.17 21.32
CA ASP A 41 27.06 -5.14 21.82
C ASP A 41 26.44 -6.46 22.32
N LEU A 42 25.29 -6.86 21.77
CA LEU A 42 24.63 -8.13 22.11
C LEU A 42 25.11 -9.28 21.21
N ILE A 43 25.58 -8.93 20.01
CA ILE A 43 26.26 -9.85 19.09
C ILE A 43 27.48 -9.15 18.49
N ARG A 44 28.48 -9.92 18.06
CA ARG A 44 29.64 -9.43 17.32
C ARG A 44 29.89 -10.28 16.08
N THR A 45 30.76 -9.77 15.23
CA THR A 45 31.27 -10.49 14.06
C THR A 45 32.64 -11.07 14.37
N GLU A 46 32.83 -12.35 14.07
CA GLU A 46 34.11 -13.05 14.20
C GLU A 46 34.56 -13.57 12.84
N TYR A 47 35.83 -13.41 12.51
CA TYR A 47 36.42 -13.91 11.26
C TYR A 47 37.10 -15.26 11.53
N ARG A 48 36.72 -16.29 10.78
CA ARG A 48 37.27 -17.65 10.95
C ARG A 48 37.75 -18.22 9.61
N GLY A 49 38.86 -18.95 9.64
CA GLY A 49 39.44 -19.69 8.51
C GLY A 49 40.18 -18.83 7.48
N PHE A 50 40.64 -19.48 6.39
CA PHE A 50 41.24 -18.85 5.21
C PHE A 50 40.68 -19.49 3.93
N PRO A 51 40.07 -18.72 2.99
CA PRO A 51 39.78 -17.29 3.10
C PRO A 51 38.82 -16.98 4.26
N ALA A 52 39.01 -15.82 4.90
CA ALA A 52 38.27 -15.46 6.10
C ALA A 52 36.77 -15.37 5.82
N ARG A 53 35.98 -16.10 6.61
CA ARG A 53 34.51 -16.01 6.59
C ARG A 53 34.02 -15.32 7.85
N VAL A 54 32.95 -14.55 7.74
CA VAL A 54 32.39 -13.77 8.85
C VAL A 54 31.23 -14.52 9.48
N PHE A 55 31.24 -14.62 10.81
CA PHE A 55 30.22 -15.31 11.61
C PHE A 55 29.65 -14.36 12.65
N TYR A 56 28.38 -14.54 13.01
CA TYR A 56 27.83 -13.86 14.18
C TYR A 56 28.08 -14.69 15.45
N VAL A 57 28.52 -14.03 16.52
CA VAL A 57 28.67 -14.62 17.85
C VAL A 57 27.91 -13.80 18.88
N VAL A 58 27.37 -14.46 19.90
CA VAL A 58 26.71 -13.79 21.02
C VAL A 58 27.79 -13.38 22.03
N THR A 59 27.75 -12.13 22.50
CA THR A 59 28.69 -11.61 23.50
C THR A 59 28.28 -12.03 24.91
N ASP A 60 29.14 -11.83 25.90
CA ASP A 60 28.79 -12.05 27.31
C ASP A 60 27.58 -11.22 27.77
N LYS A 61 27.46 -10.00 27.23
CA LYS A 61 26.27 -9.17 27.41
C LYS A 61 25.04 -9.82 26.76
N GLY A 62 25.15 -10.27 25.51
CA GLY A 62 24.08 -11.00 24.83
C GLY A 62 23.66 -12.28 25.54
N GLU A 63 24.61 -13.02 26.14
CA GLU A 63 24.35 -14.22 26.93
C GLU A 63 23.57 -13.91 28.21
N ARG A 64 23.95 -12.84 28.94
CA ARG A 64 23.19 -12.38 30.11
C ARG A 64 21.74 -12.00 29.75
N VAL A 65 21.56 -11.29 28.64
CA VAL A 65 20.23 -10.90 28.15
C VAL A 65 19.41 -12.12 27.71
N LEU A 66 20.04 -13.08 27.03
CA LEU A 66 19.41 -14.35 26.66
C LEU A 66 18.95 -15.15 27.87
N ALA A 67 19.80 -15.24 28.91
CA ALA A 67 19.47 -15.93 30.15
C ALA A 67 18.29 -15.26 30.88
N ARG A 68 18.21 -13.92 30.84
CA ARG A 68 17.07 -13.16 31.38
C ARG A 68 15.78 -13.37 30.56
N GLY A 69 15.87 -13.78 29.30
CA GLY A 69 14.73 -14.07 28.43
C GLY A 69 13.98 -12.84 27.89
N ARG A 70 14.41 -11.62 28.22
CA ARG A 70 13.83 -10.36 27.72
C ARG A 70 14.86 -9.25 27.57
N LEU A 71 14.58 -8.34 26.63
CA LEU A 71 15.33 -7.10 26.41
C LEU A 71 14.74 -5.98 27.29
N GLU A 72 15.60 -5.21 27.91
CA GLU A 72 15.27 -4.04 28.75
C GLU A 72 15.98 -2.81 28.20
N GLY A 73 15.46 -1.61 28.51
CA GLY A 73 16.04 -0.36 28.00
C GLY A 73 17.53 -0.22 28.29
N GLY A 74 18.00 -0.66 29.47
CA GLY A 74 19.41 -0.62 29.85
C GLY A 74 20.35 -1.42 28.95
N ASP A 75 19.86 -2.47 28.26
CA ASP A 75 20.71 -3.29 27.39
C ASP A 75 21.21 -2.53 26.17
N PHE A 76 20.53 -1.45 25.81
CA PHE A 76 20.82 -0.62 24.65
C PHE A 76 21.67 0.60 24.99
N ALA A 77 22.12 0.77 26.24
CA ALA A 77 22.80 1.99 26.71
C ALA A 77 24.01 2.42 25.84
N GLU A 78 24.72 1.46 25.26
CA GLU A 78 25.91 1.68 24.41
C GLU A 78 25.58 1.86 22.93
N ALA A 79 24.32 1.65 22.53
CA ALA A 79 23.91 1.80 21.15
C ALA A 79 23.88 3.29 20.75
N PRO A 80 24.26 3.63 19.51
CA PRO A 80 24.14 4.99 19.01
C PRO A 80 22.75 5.59 19.21
N GLU A 81 22.66 6.91 19.39
CA GLU A 81 21.40 7.58 19.71
C GLU A 81 20.28 7.29 18.69
N TRP A 82 20.62 7.12 17.41
CA TRP A 82 19.65 6.77 16.36
C TRP A 82 19.02 5.38 16.57
N VAL A 83 19.75 4.42 17.15
CA VAL A 83 19.22 3.10 17.54
C VAL A 83 18.19 3.29 18.65
N TRP A 84 18.55 4.06 19.68
CA TRP A 84 17.68 4.39 20.79
C TRP A 84 16.39 5.09 20.35
N ARG A 85 16.50 6.10 19.47
CA ARG A 85 15.34 6.80 18.90
C ARG A 85 14.41 5.85 18.14
N THR A 86 14.96 4.80 17.54
CA THR A 86 14.17 3.83 16.78
C THR A 86 13.46 2.82 17.69
N ILE A 87 14.12 2.39 18.78
CA ILE A 87 13.55 1.48 19.79
C ILE A 87 12.51 2.18 20.67
N LYS A 88 12.82 3.40 21.12
CA LYS A 88 11.92 4.25 21.92
C LYS A 88 10.81 4.89 21.11
N ARG A 89 10.88 4.84 19.77
CA ARG A 89 9.75 5.24 18.94
C ARG A 89 8.60 4.32 19.32
N ARG A 90 7.69 4.83 20.14
CA ARG A 90 6.40 4.19 20.43
C ARG A 90 5.88 3.80 19.05
N ALA A 91 5.67 2.50 18.82
CA ALA A 91 4.99 2.08 17.60
C ALA A 91 3.70 2.89 17.61
N VAL A 92 3.63 3.91 16.77
CA VAL A 92 2.40 4.65 16.58
C VAL A 92 1.53 3.61 15.90
N VAL A 93 0.75 2.90 16.70
CA VAL A 93 -0.43 2.22 16.21
C VAL A 93 -1.30 3.38 15.74
N VAL A 94 -1.05 3.83 14.51
CA VAL A 94 -1.97 4.70 13.81
C VAL A 94 -3.21 3.83 13.76
N VAL A 95 -4.18 4.11 14.62
CA VAL A 95 -5.52 3.60 14.46
C VAL A 95 -5.95 4.20 13.15
N LYS A 96 -5.77 3.43 12.08
CA LYS A 96 -6.11 3.83 10.73
C LYS A 96 -7.61 3.97 10.75
N ARG A 97 -8.08 5.21 10.86
CA ARG A 97 -9.50 5.48 10.66
C ARG A 97 -9.78 5.17 9.22
N GLU A 98 -10.77 4.33 9.00
CA GLU A 98 -11.23 3.94 7.69
C GLU A 98 -12.69 4.33 7.58
N LEU A 99 -13.10 4.71 6.38
CA LEU A 99 -14.47 5.01 6.04
C LEU A 99 -14.80 4.22 4.78
N THR A 100 -15.86 3.43 4.86
CA THR A 100 -16.44 2.81 3.68
C THR A 100 -17.59 3.68 3.19
N VAL A 101 -17.58 4.02 1.90
CA VAL A 101 -18.66 4.74 1.23
C VAL A 101 -19.18 3.88 0.09
N SER A 102 -20.48 3.60 0.07
CA SER A 102 -21.12 2.86 -1.01
C SER A 102 -21.97 3.79 -1.87
N ILE A 103 -21.67 3.83 -3.17
CA ILE A 103 -22.39 4.61 -4.17
C ILE A 103 -22.89 3.64 -5.24
N ARG A 104 -24.20 3.38 -5.22
CA ARG A 104 -24.84 2.32 -6.02
C ARG A 104 -24.18 0.96 -5.74
N GLU A 105 -23.78 0.23 -6.78
CA GLU A 105 -23.10 -1.06 -6.71
C GLU A 105 -21.60 -0.99 -6.35
N PHE A 106 -21.05 0.22 -6.15
CA PHE A 106 -19.63 0.42 -5.86
C PHE A 106 -19.39 0.71 -4.38
N THR A 107 -18.36 0.09 -3.83
CA THR A 107 -17.93 0.34 -2.44
C THR A 107 -16.50 0.87 -2.44
N PHE A 108 -16.29 2.00 -1.80
CA PHE A 108 -15.02 2.70 -1.72
C PHE A 108 -14.53 2.69 -0.29
N LEU A 109 -13.32 2.19 -0.07
CA LEU A 109 -12.66 2.24 1.24
C LEU A 109 -11.61 3.34 1.21
N LEU A 110 -11.83 4.34 2.06
CA LEU A 110 -10.97 5.49 2.26
C LEU A 110 -10.27 5.36 3.61
N ARG A 111 -8.98 5.64 3.65
CA ARG A 111 -8.21 5.68 4.89
C ARG A 111 -7.83 7.12 5.19
N GLU A 112 -7.74 7.50 6.46
CA GLU A 112 -7.35 8.86 6.84
C GLU A 112 -5.95 9.21 6.28
N ASP A 113 -5.02 8.26 6.41
CA ASP A 113 -3.68 8.29 5.84
C ASP A 113 -3.62 7.68 4.43
N TRP A 114 -4.65 7.84 3.61
CA TRP A 114 -4.88 7.13 2.33
C TRP A 114 -3.66 6.94 1.42
N ASN A 115 -2.54 7.65 1.60
CA ASN A 115 -1.30 7.51 0.84
C ASN A 115 -1.60 7.61 -0.66
N TYR A 116 -2.56 8.47 -1.01
CA TYR A 116 -3.03 8.69 -2.37
C TYR A 116 -3.63 7.44 -3.03
N LYS A 117 -4.14 6.48 -2.23
CA LYS A 117 -4.72 5.23 -2.70
C LYS A 117 -6.16 5.10 -2.25
N VAL A 118 -7.01 4.64 -3.16
CA VAL A 118 -8.42 4.31 -2.89
C VAL A 118 -8.63 2.84 -3.22
N ILE A 119 -9.20 2.09 -2.28
CA ILE A 119 -9.62 0.72 -2.55
C ILE A 119 -11.07 0.76 -3.04
N VAL A 120 -11.33 0.14 -4.17
CA VAL A 120 -12.64 0.11 -4.82
C VAL A 120 -13.07 -1.33 -4.97
N ARG A 121 -14.27 -1.64 -4.51
CA ARG A 121 -14.93 -2.92 -4.74
C ARG A 121 -16.09 -2.75 -5.69
N THR A 122 -16.14 -3.60 -6.70
CA THR A 122 -17.14 -3.59 -7.78
C THR A 122 -17.84 -4.94 -7.83
N PRO A 123 -19.07 -5.04 -8.35
CA PRO A 123 -19.65 -6.36 -8.67
C PRO A 123 -18.84 -7.03 -9.79
N LEU A 124 -19.15 -8.28 -10.13
CA LEU A 124 -18.49 -8.99 -11.23
C LEU A 124 -18.81 -8.35 -12.60
N GLU A 125 -20.06 -7.91 -12.76
CA GLU A 125 -20.58 -7.28 -13.97
C GLU A 125 -21.31 -5.97 -13.61
N TRP A 126 -20.91 -4.88 -14.26
CA TRP A 126 -21.52 -3.54 -14.12
C TRP A 126 -21.41 -2.72 -15.39
N LEU A 127 -20.37 -2.98 -16.19
CA LEU A 127 -20.20 -2.35 -17.48
C LEU A 127 -21.14 -3.01 -18.47
N ARG A 128 -21.80 -2.16 -19.24
CA ARG A 128 -22.51 -2.64 -20.41
C ARG A 128 -21.50 -3.05 -21.48
N PRO A 129 -21.81 -4.00 -22.38
CA PRO A 129 -20.84 -4.52 -23.35
C PRO A 129 -20.09 -3.42 -24.13
N TRP A 130 -20.78 -2.38 -24.58
CA TRP A 130 -20.20 -1.27 -25.34
C TRP A 130 -19.32 -0.30 -24.53
N GLU A 131 -19.31 -0.41 -23.20
CA GLU A 131 -18.44 0.39 -22.31
C GLU A 131 -17.11 -0.33 -22.04
N VAL A 132 -17.13 -1.67 -22.05
CA VAL A 132 -15.93 -2.51 -21.86
C VAL A 132 -14.98 -2.38 -23.04
N ASP A 133 -15.49 -2.36 -24.27
CA ASP A 133 -14.67 -2.48 -25.48
C ASP A 133 -13.66 -1.35 -25.69
N LYS A 134 -13.98 -0.12 -25.28
CA LYS A 134 -13.10 1.03 -25.52
C LYS A 134 -12.04 1.22 -24.43
N TRP A 135 -12.44 1.04 -23.17
CA TRP A 135 -11.62 1.45 -22.04
C TRP A 135 -11.39 0.38 -20.97
N GLY A 136 -12.18 -0.69 -20.99
CA GLY A 136 -12.07 -1.77 -20.01
C GLY A 136 -12.62 -1.43 -18.61
N LYS A 137 -12.57 -2.44 -17.74
CA LYS A 137 -13.03 -2.36 -16.35
C LYS A 137 -12.14 -1.43 -15.53
N GLU A 138 -10.83 -1.45 -15.75
CA GLU A 138 -9.85 -0.63 -15.05
C GLU A 138 -10.15 0.86 -15.20
N TYR A 139 -10.41 1.32 -16.43
CA TYR A 139 -10.73 2.71 -16.68
C TYR A 139 -12.05 3.12 -16.02
N SER A 140 -13.07 2.24 -16.05
CA SER A 140 -14.33 2.51 -15.37
C SER A 140 -14.16 2.71 -13.85
N VAL A 141 -13.29 1.90 -13.23
CA VAL A 141 -12.91 2.04 -11.82
C VAL A 141 -12.15 3.36 -11.59
N LYS A 142 -11.18 3.68 -12.45
CA LYS A 142 -10.43 4.95 -12.43
C LYS A 142 -11.38 6.16 -12.42
N VAL A 143 -12.31 6.21 -13.38
CA VAL A 143 -13.26 7.33 -13.52
C VAL A 143 -14.15 7.46 -12.29
N ARG A 144 -14.69 6.35 -11.76
CA ARG A 144 -15.53 6.41 -10.56
C ARG A 144 -14.75 6.85 -9.32
N ALA A 145 -13.49 6.43 -9.18
CA ALA A 145 -12.63 6.91 -8.10
C ALA A 145 -12.33 8.41 -8.21
N ILE A 146 -12.08 8.93 -9.42
CA ILE A 146 -11.96 10.39 -9.65
C ILE A 146 -13.24 11.11 -9.23
N MET A 147 -14.40 10.62 -9.67
CA MET A 147 -15.69 11.23 -9.34
C MET A 147 -15.96 11.24 -7.83
N LEU A 148 -15.58 10.17 -7.12
CA LEU A 148 -15.65 10.10 -5.66
C LEU A 148 -14.83 11.23 -5.02
N LEU A 149 -13.56 11.36 -5.39
CA LEU A 149 -12.66 12.38 -4.84
C LEU A 149 -13.15 13.81 -5.14
N GLN A 150 -13.72 14.03 -6.32
CA GLN A 150 -14.35 15.30 -6.70
C GLN A 150 -15.61 15.58 -5.87
N THR A 151 -16.46 14.57 -5.69
CA THR A 151 -17.73 14.67 -4.96
C THR A 151 -17.53 15.13 -3.53
N PHE A 152 -16.45 14.67 -2.89
CA PHE A 152 -16.11 15.00 -1.51
C PHE A 152 -15.05 16.10 -1.39
N ALA A 153 -14.84 16.90 -2.44
CA ALA A 153 -13.90 18.02 -2.46
C ALA A 153 -12.46 17.67 -2.03
N VAL A 154 -12.07 16.39 -2.09
CA VAL A 154 -10.67 15.96 -1.89
C VAL A 154 -9.83 16.42 -3.08
N ALA A 155 -10.44 16.40 -4.26
CA ALA A 155 -9.86 16.87 -5.50
C ALA A 155 -10.90 17.68 -6.29
N PRO A 156 -11.25 18.90 -5.82
CA PRO A 156 -12.40 19.65 -6.36
C PRO A 156 -12.20 20.03 -7.83
N ASN A 157 -10.95 20.21 -8.26
CA ASN A 157 -10.59 20.39 -9.66
C ASN A 157 -10.01 19.10 -10.23
N TYR A 158 -10.46 18.76 -11.44
CA TYR A 158 -9.91 17.62 -12.15
C TYR A 158 -8.43 17.83 -12.48
N PHE A 159 -7.55 17.01 -11.90
CA PHE A 159 -6.10 17.25 -11.86
C PHE A 159 -5.26 16.42 -12.84
N ALA A 160 -5.86 15.38 -13.44
CA ALA A 160 -5.17 14.45 -14.35
C ALA A 160 -5.26 14.85 -15.84
N GLY A 161 -6.05 15.88 -16.18
CA GLY A 161 -6.22 16.33 -17.57
C GLY A 161 -7.03 15.36 -18.44
N TYR A 162 -7.54 15.84 -19.57
CA TYR A 162 -8.40 15.06 -20.46
C TYR A 162 -8.01 15.28 -21.92
N SER A 163 -8.30 14.29 -22.76
CA SER A 163 -8.26 14.41 -24.21
C SER A 163 -9.61 14.04 -24.81
N TRP A 164 -9.91 14.59 -26.00
CA TRP A 164 -11.06 14.18 -26.79
C TRP A 164 -10.59 13.21 -27.85
N GLU A 165 -11.16 12.01 -27.88
CA GLU A 165 -10.85 11.00 -28.86
C GLU A 165 -12.05 10.73 -29.76
N MET A 166 -11.80 10.56 -31.05
CA MET A 166 -12.83 10.19 -32.02
C MET A 166 -13.32 8.76 -31.75
N LEU A 167 -14.61 8.53 -31.98
CA LEU A 167 -15.17 7.19 -31.94
C LEU A 167 -14.86 6.45 -33.24
N SER A 168 -14.49 5.18 -33.15
CA SER A 168 -14.33 4.34 -34.34
C SER A 168 -15.70 4.00 -34.96
N PRO A 169 -15.77 3.67 -36.26
CA PRO A 169 -17.00 3.20 -36.90
C PRO A 169 -17.65 2.01 -36.18
N GLU A 170 -16.85 1.07 -35.67
CA GLU A 170 -17.31 -0.10 -34.92
C GLU A 170 -17.92 0.29 -33.57
N GLU A 171 -17.30 1.23 -32.86
CA GLU A 171 -17.82 1.75 -31.59
C GLU A 171 -19.15 2.47 -31.79
N ILE A 172 -19.27 3.25 -32.86
CA ILE A 172 -20.51 3.93 -33.22
C ILE A 172 -21.60 2.91 -33.52
N LYS A 173 -21.31 1.90 -34.35
CA LYS A 173 -22.23 0.82 -34.69
C LYS A 173 -22.72 0.07 -33.44
N ARG A 174 -21.82 -0.28 -32.51
CA ARG A 174 -22.21 -0.92 -31.23
C ARG A 174 -23.10 -0.01 -30.39
N ARG A 175 -22.74 1.26 -30.21
CA ARG A 175 -23.57 2.21 -29.43
C ARG A 175 -24.97 2.39 -30.03
N MET A 176 -25.07 2.42 -31.36
CA MET A 176 -26.35 2.46 -32.08
C MET A 176 -27.20 1.20 -31.85
N GLN A 177 -26.59 0.01 -31.80
CA GLN A 177 -27.31 -1.24 -31.49
C GLN A 177 -27.99 -1.22 -30.11
N TYR A 178 -27.43 -0.47 -29.17
CA TYR A 178 -28.00 -0.30 -27.82
C TYR A 178 -28.84 0.99 -27.67
N GLY A 179 -29.30 1.56 -28.78
CA GLY A 179 -30.25 2.68 -28.79
C GLY A 179 -29.66 4.03 -28.36
N ARG A 180 -28.32 4.18 -28.36
CA ARG A 180 -27.66 5.43 -27.97
C ARG A 180 -26.93 6.04 -29.16
N LEU A 181 -27.57 7.01 -29.83
CA LEU A 181 -26.87 7.87 -30.78
C LEU A 181 -25.85 8.73 -30.00
N PRO A 182 -24.55 8.63 -30.28
CA PRO A 182 -23.59 9.51 -29.64
C PRO A 182 -23.88 10.95 -30.08
N ALA A 183 -24.18 11.84 -29.13
CA ALA A 183 -24.47 13.25 -29.42
C ALA A 183 -23.33 13.96 -30.16
N ARG A 184 -22.10 13.42 -30.05
CA ARG A 184 -20.91 13.85 -30.76
C ARG A 184 -20.09 12.61 -31.13
N TRP A 185 -19.39 12.66 -32.25
CA TRP A 185 -18.52 11.59 -32.78
C TRP A 185 -17.20 11.45 -32.01
N ARG A 186 -17.18 11.85 -30.75
CA ARG A 186 -16.03 11.87 -29.87
C ARG A 186 -16.42 11.48 -28.45
N THR A 187 -15.46 10.95 -27.71
CA THR A 187 -15.58 10.66 -26.28
C THR A 187 -14.42 11.29 -25.52
N MET A 188 -14.64 11.62 -24.26
CA MET A 188 -13.60 12.17 -23.40
C MET A 188 -12.81 11.02 -22.77
N ARG A 189 -11.48 11.06 -22.89
CA ARG A 189 -10.55 10.24 -22.12
C ARG A 189 -10.03 11.06 -20.95
N LEU A 190 -10.28 10.57 -19.74
CA LEU A 190 -9.67 11.07 -18.53
C LEU A 190 -8.29 10.42 -18.35
N ASP A 191 -7.31 11.19 -17.89
CA ASP A 191 -5.94 10.75 -17.62
C ASP A 191 -5.26 10.20 -18.88
N PRO A 192 -5.07 11.04 -19.92
CA PRO A 192 -4.51 10.60 -21.20
C PRO A 192 -3.05 10.13 -21.11
N TYR A 193 -2.36 10.47 -20.01
CA TYR A 193 -0.97 10.10 -19.74
C TYR A 193 -0.86 8.88 -18.81
N ASP A 194 -1.99 8.27 -18.44
CA ASP A 194 -2.08 7.08 -17.58
C ASP A 194 -1.29 7.21 -16.26
N LEU A 195 -1.34 8.40 -15.65
CA LEU A 195 -0.67 8.69 -14.39
C LEU A 195 -1.40 8.09 -13.18
N ILE A 196 -2.69 7.80 -13.32
CA ILE A 196 -3.48 7.08 -12.31
C ILE A 196 -3.41 5.59 -12.63
N VAL A 197 -2.81 4.83 -11.72
CA VAL A 197 -2.60 3.40 -11.89
C VAL A 197 -3.73 2.63 -11.23
N VAL A 198 -4.34 1.69 -11.93
CA VAL A 198 -5.37 0.79 -11.39
C VAL A 198 -4.82 -0.63 -11.36
N ARG A 199 -4.94 -1.30 -10.22
CA ARG A 199 -4.48 -2.68 -10.03
C ARG A 199 -5.57 -3.52 -9.42
N LYS A 200 -5.82 -4.69 -9.99
CA LYS A 200 -6.68 -5.70 -9.38
C LYS A 200 -5.94 -6.33 -8.19
N ILE A 201 -6.58 -6.36 -7.03
CA ILE A 201 -6.05 -6.96 -5.80
C ILE A 201 -6.57 -8.39 -5.65
N SER A 202 -7.88 -8.55 -5.76
CA SER A 202 -8.55 -9.84 -5.58
C SER A 202 -9.87 -9.88 -6.36
N GLU A 203 -10.37 -11.08 -6.57
CA GLU A 203 -11.71 -11.36 -7.09
C GLU A 203 -12.28 -12.54 -6.32
N ASP A 204 -13.55 -12.43 -5.96
CA ASP A 204 -14.33 -13.45 -5.27
C ASP A 204 -15.75 -13.49 -5.87
N GLU A 205 -16.58 -14.42 -5.38
CA GLU A 205 -17.94 -14.65 -5.89
C GLU A 205 -18.85 -13.41 -5.84
N THR A 206 -18.53 -12.45 -4.97
CA THR A 206 -19.36 -11.26 -4.75
C THR A 206 -18.80 -10.01 -5.46
N GLY A 207 -17.59 -10.06 -6.01
CA GLY A 207 -17.03 -8.93 -6.74
C GLY A 207 -15.53 -8.91 -6.93
N ILE A 208 -15.04 -7.81 -7.50
CA ILE A 208 -13.63 -7.55 -7.77
C ILE A 208 -13.15 -6.39 -6.91
N THR A 209 -12.00 -6.55 -6.27
CA THR A 209 -11.34 -5.50 -5.47
C THR A 209 -10.16 -4.92 -6.23
N TRP A 210 -10.11 -3.60 -6.29
CA TRP A 210 -9.13 -2.81 -7.03
C TRP A 210 -8.44 -1.82 -6.10
N GLU A 211 -7.17 -1.55 -6.37
CA GLU A 211 -6.42 -0.41 -5.84
C GLU A 211 -6.31 0.64 -6.95
N VAL A 212 -6.71 1.87 -6.65
CA VAL A 212 -6.50 3.03 -7.52
C VAL A 212 -5.47 3.94 -6.88
N ASP A 213 -4.34 4.12 -7.56
CA ASP A 213 -3.16 4.84 -7.08
C ASP A 213 -3.03 6.21 -7.76
N PHE A 214 -3.10 7.25 -6.95
CA PHE A 214 -3.00 8.67 -7.33
C PHE A 214 -1.66 9.29 -6.92
N THR A 215 -0.64 8.50 -6.56
CA THR A 215 0.65 8.99 -6.04
C THR A 215 1.34 9.97 -6.99
N ALA A 216 1.13 9.85 -8.30
CA ALA A 216 1.64 10.79 -9.31
C ALA A 216 1.17 12.24 -9.10
N PHE A 217 0.12 12.44 -8.29
CA PHE A 217 -0.50 13.73 -8.00
C PHE A 217 -0.40 14.14 -6.53
N LYS A 218 0.54 13.56 -5.78
CA LYS A 218 0.74 13.86 -4.35
C LYS A 218 0.90 15.35 -4.03
N ASP A 219 1.45 16.14 -4.96
CA ASP A 219 1.67 17.58 -4.79
C ASP A 219 0.39 18.41 -5.00
N LYS A 220 -0.68 17.80 -5.51
CA LYS A 220 -1.98 18.42 -5.78
C LYS A 220 -3.10 17.90 -4.87
N LEU A 221 -2.80 16.89 -4.04
CA LEU A 221 -3.77 16.16 -3.25
C LEU A 221 -3.41 16.25 -1.76
N PRO A 222 -4.40 16.27 -0.86
CA PRO A 222 -4.13 16.33 0.56
C PRO A 222 -3.47 15.04 1.05
N THR A 223 -2.49 15.16 1.95
CA THR A 223 -1.83 13.99 2.54
C THR A 223 -2.74 13.22 3.48
N MET A 224 -3.71 13.90 4.11
CA MET A 224 -4.68 13.34 5.06
C MET A 224 -6.11 13.68 4.64
N LEU A 225 -7.04 12.73 4.80
CA LEU A 225 -8.47 12.94 4.53
C LEU A 225 -9.24 13.25 5.82
N ASN A 226 -10.14 14.23 5.76
CA ASN A 226 -11.10 14.46 6.84
C ASN A 226 -12.29 13.48 6.73
N LEU A 227 -12.13 12.26 7.25
CA LEU A 227 -13.15 11.22 7.09
C LEU A 227 -14.50 11.58 7.73
N ALA A 228 -14.53 12.40 8.77
CA ALA A 228 -15.78 12.83 9.40
C ALA A 228 -16.60 13.74 8.47
N GLU A 229 -15.93 14.68 7.80
CA GLU A 229 -16.55 15.57 6.82
C GLU A 229 -17.01 14.80 5.59
N ILE A 230 -16.18 13.88 5.08
CA ILE A 230 -16.54 12.99 3.97
C ILE A 230 -17.77 12.15 4.33
N LYS A 231 -17.83 11.61 5.55
CA LYS A 231 -18.97 10.84 6.04
C LYS A 231 -20.26 11.68 6.07
N SER A 232 -20.20 12.88 6.65
CA SER A 232 -21.34 13.81 6.69
C SER A 232 -21.87 14.11 5.28
N LEU A 233 -20.96 14.49 4.36
CA LEU A 233 -21.31 14.79 2.96
C LEU A 233 -21.88 13.57 2.22
N ALA A 234 -21.40 12.36 2.54
CA ALA A 234 -21.90 11.13 1.95
C ALA A 234 -23.34 10.85 2.40
N GLU A 235 -23.59 10.95 3.70
CA GLU A 235 -24.91 10.75 4.31
C GLU A 235 -25.92 11.81 3.82
N GLU A 236 -25.51 13.09 3.74
CA GLU A 236 -26.32 14.19 3.17
C GLU A 236 -26.73 13.93 1.72
N ARG A 237 -25.87 13.27 0.94
CA ARG A 237 -26.15 12.87 -0.45
C ARG A 237 -26.91 11.54 -0.57
N GLY A 238 -27.27 10.91 0.55
CA GLY A 238 -28.00 9.64 0.60
C GLY A 238 -27.13 8.42 0.26
N TYR A 239 -25.81 8.53 0.38
CA TYR A 239 -24.90 7.39 0.22
C TYR A 239 -24.78 6.61 1.53
N SER A 240 -24.58 5.30 1.42
CA SER A 240 -24.37 4.44 2.58
C SER A 240 -22.93 4.57 3.07
N THR A 241 -22.73 4.64 4.38
CA THR A 241 -21.41 4.67 5.00
C THR A 241 -21.28 3.64 6.12
N ALA A 242 -20.07 3.11 6.31
CA ALA A 242 -19.72 2.18 7.39
C ALA A 242 -18.34 2.50 7.97
#